data_AF-A0A3N5I6B1-F1
#
_entry.id   AF-A0A3N5I6B1-F1
#
_cell.length_a   1.000
_cell.length_b   1.000
_cell.length_c   1.000
_cell.angle_alpha   90.00
_cell.angle_beta   90.00
_cell.angle_gamma   90.00
#
_symmetry.space_group_name_H-M   'P 1'
#
loop_
_entity.id
_entity.type
_entity.pdbx_description
1 polymer ?
#
loop_
_entity_poly.entity_id
_entity_poly.type
_entity_poly.pdbx_seq_one_letter_code
_entity_poly.pdbx_strand_id
1 'polypeptide(L)'
;DVMFASVAHYAGANAVGVILTGMGGDGAKEMLTMKKGGAFTIAQDEASCVVFGMPKEAIKLGGVDKILPLAEIPAAIVTYVSKL
;
A
#
# COMPACT_ATOMS: atom_id res chain seq x y z
N ASP A 1 4.79 -9.26 4.22
CA ASP A 1 5.98 -9.53 3.37
C ASP A 1 5.68 -10.51 2.24
N VAL A 2 5.42 -11.80 2.50
CA VAL A 2 5.24 -12.81 1.43
C VAL A 2 4.13 -12.47 0.42
N MET A 3 2.99 -11.95 0.89
CA MET A 3 1.85 -11.62 0.02
C MET A 3 2.16 -10.52 -0.99
N PHE A 4 2.76 -9.40 -0.56
CA PHE A 4 3.08 -8.30 -1.47
C PHE A 4 4.18 -8.67 -2.46
N ALA A 5 5.17 -9.47 -2.03
CA ALA A 5 6.19 -9.98 -2.93
C ALA A 5 5.60 -10.88 -4.03
N SER A 6 4.68 -11.80 -3.67
CA SER A 6 4.05 -12.68 -4.67
C SER A 6 3.15 -11.89 -5.62
N VAL A 7 2.37 -10.93 -5.13
CA VAL A 7 1.54 -10.05 -5.98
C VAL A 7 2.42 -9.21 -6.91
N ALA A 8 3.52 -8.64 -6.42
CA ALA A 8 4.46 -7.90 -7.27
C ALA A 8 5.02 -8.78 -8.40
N HIS A 9 5.29 -10.05 -8.12
CA HIS A 9 5.82 -10.99 -9.11
C HIS A 9 4.79 -11.44 -10.15
N TYR A 10 3.57 -11.77 -9.72
CA TYR A 10 2.56 -12.37 -10.61
C TYR A 10 1.58 -11.38 -11.21
N ALA A 11 1.21 -10.31 -10.50
CA ALA A 11 0.26 -9.30 -10.98
C ALA A 11 0.95 -8.03 -11.49
N GLY A 12 2.10 -7.66 -10.93
CA GLY A 12 2.85 -6.46 -11.34
C GLY A 12 1.97 -5.20 -11.32
N ALA A 13 1.92 -4.49 -12.44
CA ALA A 13 1.10 -3.28 -12.60
C ALA A 13 -0.42 -3.51 -12.49
N ASN A 14 -0.90 -4.76 -12.61
CA ASN A 14 -2.32 -5.11 -12.51
C ASN A 14 -2.82 -5.28 -11.07
N ALA A 15 -2.17 -4.61 -10.11
CA ALA A 15 -2.51 -4.71 -8.70
C ALA A 15 -2.56 -3.34 -8.02
N VAL A 16 -3.34 -3.29 -6.94
CA VAL A 16 -3.34 -2.19 -5.96
C VAL A 16 -2.88 -2.75 -4.62
N GLY A 17 -1.80 -2.21 -4.07
CA GLY A 17 -1.29 -2.52 -2.74
C GLY A 17 -1.80 -1.52 -1.71
N VAL A 18 -2.35 -2.01 -0.60
CA VAL A 18 -2.88 -1.15 0.48
C VAL A 18 -2.28 -1.59 1.80
N ILE A 19 -1.64 -0.66 2.53
CA ILE A 19 -1.13 -0.90 3.88
C ILE A 19 -1.91 -0.06 4.88
N LEU A 20 -2.49 -0.75 5.87
CA LEU A 20 -3.38 -0.16 6.87
C LEU A 20 -2.68 -0.06 8.23
N THR A 21 -3.38 0.53 9.20
CA THR A 21 -2.99 0.59 10.61
C THR A 21 -2.42 -0.73 11.13
N GLY A 22 -1.34 -0.66 11.88
CA GLY A 22 -0.65 -1.82 12.40
C GLY A 22 0.70 -1.46 13.02
N MET A 23 1.18 -2.32 13.91
CA MET A 23 2.48 -2.17 14.57
C MET A 23 3.60 -2.78 13.71
N GLY A 24 4.81 -2.25 13.81
CA GLY A 24 5.99 -2.80 13.13
C GLY A 24 6.16 -2.30 11.69
N GLY A 25 6.96 -3.02 10.90
CA GLY A 25 7.31 -2.66 9.53
C GLY A 25 6.94 -3.73 8.50
N ASP A 26 6.19 -4.75 8.90
CA ASP A 26 5.77 -5.84 8.02
C ASP A 26 4.96 -5.26 6.84
N GLY A 27 5.36 -5.60 5.63
CA GLY A 27 4.78 -5.19 4.37
C GLY A 27 5.48 -3.97 3.76
N ALA A 28 6.27 -3.21 4.50
CA ALA A 28 6.83 -1.94 4.02
C ALA A 28 7.83 -2.13 2.87
N LYS A 29 8.73 -3.11 2.99
CA LYS A 29 9.75 -3.41 1.96
C LYS A 29 9.11 -3.97 0.69
N GLU A 30 8.15 -4.87 0.84
CA GLU A 30 7.50 -5.54 -0.28
C GLU A 30 6.46 -4.64 -0.95
N MET A 31 5.90 -3.66 -0.23
CA MET A 31 5.11 -2.61 -0.85
C MET A 31 5.96 -1.72 -1.77
N LEU A 32 7.22 -1.44 -1.41
CA LEU A 32 8.17 -0.81 -2.34
C LEU A 32 8.44 -1.70 -3.56
N THR A 33 8.53 -3.02 -3.39
CA THR A 33 8.65 -3.96 -4.52
C THR A 33 7.42 -3.93 -5.42
N MET A 34 6.20 -3.90 -4.85
CA MET A 34 4.96 -3.72 -5.61
C MET A 34 4.99 -2.43 -6.45
N LYS A 35 5.33 -1.30 -5.82
CA LYS A 35 5.45 0.00 -6.50
C LYS A 35 6.47 -0.04 -7.64
N LYS A 36 7.65 -0.64 -7.40
CA LYS A 36 8.67 -0.83 -8.45
C LYS A 36 8.20 -1.75 -9.58
N GLY A 37 7.32 -2.71 -9.28
CA GLY A 37 6.65 -3.55 -10.26
C GLY A 37 5.49 -2.87 -11.01
N GLY A 38 5.22 -1.59 -10.73
CA GLY A 38 4.19 -0.78 -11.39
C GLY A 38 2.84 -0.79 -10.71
N ALA A 39 2.67 -1.51 -9.59
CA ALA A 39 1.41 -1.50 -8.84
C ALA A 39 1.18 -0.13 -8.19
N PHE A 40 -0.09 0.27 -8.09
CA PHE A 40 -0.45 1.47 -7.33
C PHE A 40 -0.54 1.17 -5.85
N THR A 41 0.04 2.03 -5.04
CA THR A 41 0.24 1.78 -3.61
C THR A 41 -0.36 2.86 -2.72
N ILE A 42 -1.13 2.44 -1.72
CA ILE A 42 -1.88 3.32 -0.82
C ILE A 42 -1.51 3.01 0.64
N ALA A 43 -1.16 4.01 1.42
CA ALA A 43 -1.04 3.90 2.87
C ALA A 43 -2.19 4.62 3.57
N GLN A 44 -2.69 4.03 4.66
CA GLN A 44 -3.61 4.71 5.57
C GLN A 44 -2.89 5.89 6.27
N ASP A 45 -3.57 7.02 6.39
CA ASP A 45 -3.05 8.20 7.09
C ASP A 45 -2.95 8.00 8.61
N GLU A 46 -2.13 8.83 9.26
CA GLU A 46 -1.91 8.75 10.71
C GLU A 46 -3.18 9.07 11.51
N ALA A 47 -3.98 10.02 11.04
CA ALA A 47 -5.18 10.49 11.75
C ALA A 47 -6.29 9.43 11.86
N SER A 48 -6.40 8.52 10.89
CA SER A 48 -7.37 7.42 10.95
C SER A 48 -6.77 6.10 11.48
N CYS A 49 -5.45 6.02 11.69
CA CYS A 49 -4.81 4.82 12.24
C CYS A 49 -5.03 4.70 13.75
N VAL A 50 -5.15 3.46 14.23
CA VAL A 50 -5.04 3.16 15.66
C VAL A 50 -3.55 3.10 16.05
N VAL A 51 -2.72 2.49 15.19
CA VAL A 51 -1.26 2.42 15.34
C VAL A 51 -0.63 2.74 13.99
N PHE A 52 0.08 3.86 13.90
CA PHE A 52 0.75 4.32 12.69
C PHE A 52 2.19 3.77 12.59
N GLY A 53 2.34 2.45 12.65
CA GLY A 53 3.62 1.74 12.50
C GLY A 53 3.87 1.32 11.05
N MET A 54 3.10 0.35 10.57
CA MET A 54 3.27 -0.21 9.22
C MET A 54 3.13 0.84 8.11
N PRO A 55 2.11 1.73 8.11
CA PRO A 55 2.01 2.77 7.10
C PRO A 55 3.21 3.73 7.13
N LYS A 56 3.69 4.09 8.32
CA LYS A 56 4.84 4.98 8.50
C LYS A 56 6.11 4.40 7.90
N GLU A 57 6.39 3.12 8.12
CA GLU A 57 7.58 2.48 7.53
C GLU A 57 7.46 2.36 6.00
N ALA A 58 6.28 2.05 5.46
CA ALA A 58 6.08 2.00 4.00
C ALA A 58 6.29 3.38 3.34
N ILE A 59 5.78 4.44 3.98
CA ILE A 59 5.99 5.84 3.53
C ILE A 59 7.47 6.19 3.57
N LYS A 60 8.16 5.90 4.68
CA LYS A 60 9.59 6.17 4.87
C LYS A 60 10.47 5.48 3.83
N LEU A 61 10.09 4.27 3.40
CA LEU A 61 10.80 3.53 2.35
C LEU A 61 10.46 4.01 0.92
N GLY A 62 9.56 4.99 0.76
CA GLY A 62 9.15 5.50 -0.54
C GLY A 62 8.24 4.55 -1.33
N GLY A 63 7.67 3.54 -0.66
CA GLY A 63 6.84 2.50 -1.27
C GLY A 63 5.38 2.88 -1.48
N VAL A 64 5.02 4.15 -1.33
CA VAL A 64 3.62 4.62 -1.31
C VAL A 64 3.41 5.70 -2.37
N ASP A 65 2.30 5.63 -3.12
CA ASP A 65 1.87 6.65 -4.09
C ASP A 65 0.87 7.63 -3.49
N LYS A 66 -0.02 7.15 -2.61
CA LYS A 66 -1.04 7.97 -1.93
C LYS A 66 -1.13 7.63 -0.45
N ILE A 67 -1.27 8.66 0.36
CA ILE A 67 -1.62 8.56 1.78
C ILE A 67 -3.05 9.06 1.92
N LEU A 68 -3.96 8.24 2.42
CA LEU A 68 -5.39 8.53 2.46
C LEU A 68 -6.02 8.19 3.82
N PRO A 69 -7.06 8.94 4.25
CA PRO A 69 -7.91 8.51 5.36
C PRO A 69 -8.59 7.18 5.05
N LEU A 70 -8.82 6.36 6.08
CA LEU A 70 -9.45 5.03 5.94
C LEU A 70 -10.74 5.06 5.12
N ALA A 71 -11.56 6.11 5.29
CA ALA A 71 -12.84 6.28 4.60
C ALA A 71 -12.70 6.50 3.08
N GLU A 72 -11.56 7.00 2.60
CA GLU A 72 -11.33 7.31 1.19
C GLU A 72 -10.67 6.13 0.42
N ILE A 73 -10.03 5.21 1.15
CA ILE A 73 -9.31 4.08 0.56
C ILE A 73 -10.20 3.21 -0.36
N PRO A 74 -11.44 2.82 0.01
CA PRO A 74 -12.27 1.98 -0.87
C PRO A 74 -12.54 2.63 -2.23
N ALA A 75 -12.87 3.92 -2.24
CA ALA A 75 -13.13 4.67 -3.47
C ALA A 75 -11.88 4.78 -4.35
N ALA A 76 -10.70 4.96 -3.73
CA ALA A 76 -9.43 4.99 -4.43
C ALA A 76 -9.08 3.64 -5.09
N ILE A 77 -9.32 2.52 -4.40
CA ILE A 77 -9.12 1.17 -4.95
C ILE A 77 -9.98 0.99 -6.20
N VAL A 78 -11.30 1.23 -6.09
CA VAL A 78 -12.24 1.08 -7.22
C VAL A 78 -11.83 1.97 -8.39
N THR A 79 -11.48 3.23 -8.11
CA THR A 79 -11.05 4.19 -9.13
C THR A 79 -9.83 3.73 -9.90
N TYR A 80 -8.84 3.10 -9.24
CA TYR A 80 -7.63 2.64 -9.90
C TYR A 80 -7.86 1.34 -10.65
N VAL A 81 -8.51 0.36 -10.03
CA VAL A 81 -8.78 -0.95 -10.65
C VAL A 81 -9.66 -0.80 -11.90
N SER A 82 -10.59 0.17 -11.92
CA SER A 82 -11.43 0.44 -13.11
C SER A 82 -10.66 1.05 -14.29
N LYS A 83 -9.39 1.42 -14.11
CA LYS A 83 -8.51 1.99 -15.14
C LYS A 83 -7.37 1.05 -15.56
N LEU A 84 -7.25 -0.12 -14.90
CA LEU A 84 -6.38 -1.22 -15.32
C LEU A 84 -6.93 -1.86 -16.59
#